data_AF-A0A6G3MHM4-F1
#
_entry.id   AF-A0A6G3MHM4-F1
#
_cell.length_a   1.000
_cell.length_b   1.000
_cell.length_c   1.000
_cell.angle_alpha   90.00
_cell.angle_beta   90.00
_cell.angle_gamma   90.00
#
_symmetry.space_group_name_H-M   'P 1'
#
loop_
_entity.id
_entity.type
_entity.pdbx_description
1 polymer ?
#
loop_
_entity_poly.entity_id
_entity_poly.type
_entity_poly.pdbx_seq_one_letter_code
_entity_poly.pdbx_strand_id
1 'polypeptide(L)'
;TKQCFFIEKFVLMRWFVCDLMGIICGLLCYFFILYACYAYIYVFLFNSSNYKYPQVPTLIFSIASMLAIYSHFKCMLTDPGALAKYTISPDYSEQAAQNGVKSCLTCYCIKIPKSHHCRVCKRCIR
;
A
#
# COMPACT_ATOMS: atom_id res chain seq x y z
N THR A 1 -1.45 29.43 1.43
CA THR A 1 -0.44 28.35 1.64
C THR A 1 -0.85 27.29 2.67
N LYS A 2 -1.46 27.62 3.82
CA LYS A 2 -1.89 26.60 4.80
C LYS A 2 -3.09 25.72 4.38
N GLN A 3 -3.98 26.22 3.53
CA GLN A 3 -5.13 25.44 3.03
C GLN A 3 -4.73 24.31 2.06
N CYS A 4 -3.70 24.50 1.22
CA CYS A 4 -3.22 23.45 0.32
C CYS A 4 -2.61 22.27 1.11
N PHE A 5 -1.87 22.58 2.19
CA PHE A 5 -1.25 21.58 3.06
C PHE A 5 -2.28 20.76 3.87
N PHE A 6 -3.41 21.39 4.25
CA PHE A 6 -4.48 20.70 4.99
C PHE A 6 -5.29 19.76 4.09
N ILE A 7 -5.52 20.14 2.83
CA ILE A 7 -6.18 19.28 1.83
C ILE A 7 -5.27 18.09 1.48
N GLU A 8 -3.97 18.27 1.30
CA GLU A 8 -3.05 17.14 1.10
C GLU A 8 -3.05 16.16 2.27
N LYS A 9 -3.04 16.65 3.52
CA LYS A 9 -3.12 15.77 4.71
C LYS A 9 -4.45 15.04 4.86
N PHE A 10 -5.57 15.62 4.42
CA PHE A 10 -6.87 14.95 4.45
C PHE A 10 -7.00 13.91 3.32
N VAL A 11 -6.34 14.15 2.18
CA VAL A 11 -6.25 13.22 1.05
C VAL A 11 -5.29 12.04 1.32
N LEU A 12 -4.29 12.21 2.19
CA LEU A 12 -3.43 11.11 2.68
C LEU A 12 -4.22 9.94 3.30
N MET A 13 -5.45 10.16 3.78
CA MET A 13 -6.26 9.12 4.42
C MET A 13 -6.98 8.18 3.45
N ARG A 14 -6.84 8.34 2.13
CA ARG A 14 -7.44 7.39 1.19
C ARG A 14 -6.66 7.27 -0.10
N TRP A 15 -5.36 7.00 -0.01
CA TRP A 15 -4.60 6.51 -1.15
C TRP A 15 -4.99 5.05 -1.40
N PHE A 16 -6.10 4.84 -2.10
CA PHE A 16 -6.48 3.52 -2.58
C PHE A 16 -6.46 3.51 -4.10
N VAL A 17 -5.56 2.73 -4.68
CA VAL A 17 -5.46 2.55 -6.12
C VAL A 17 -6.39 1.42 -6.52
N CYS A 18 -7.48 1.74 -7.21
CA CYS A 18 -8.45 0.77 -7.72
C CYS A 18 -7.89 0.00 -8.93
N ASP A 19 -6.87 -0.83 -8.68
CA ASP A 19 -6.33 -1.77 -9.65
C ASP A 19 -6.96 -3.15 -9.46
N LEU A 20 -7.43 -3.77 -10.54
CA LEU A 20 -8.13 -5.07 -10.49
C LEU A 20 -7.23 -6.16 -9.90
N MET A 21 -5.96 -6.21 -10.29
CA MET A 21 -5.03 -7.22 -9.79
C MET A 21 -4.69 -6.98 -8.33
N GLY A 22 -4.54 -5.72 -7.93
CA GLY A 22 -4.37 -5.33 -6.53
C GLY A 22 -5.56 -5.73 -5.65
N ILE A 23 -6.80 -5.55 -6.13
CA ILE A 23 -8.02 -5.96 -5.43
C ILE A 23 -8.08 -7.49 -5.30
N ILE A 24 -7.85 -8.23 -6.40
CA ILE A 24 -7.83 -9.70 -6.39
C ILE A 24 -6.78 -10.22 -5.41
N CYS A 25 -5.57 -9.66 -5.44
CA CYS A 25 -4.50 -10.02 -4.51
C CYS A 25 -4.93 -9.78 -3.05
N GLY A 26 -5.55 -8.64 -2.74
CA GLY A 26 -6.06 -8.36 -1.40
C GLY A 26 -7.15 -9.33 -0.96
N LEU A 27 -8.09 -9.67 -1.84
CA LEU A 27 -9.13 -10.66 -1.57
C LEU A 27 -8.54 -12.06 -1.29
N LEU A 28 -7.57 -12.49 -2.08
CA LEU A 28 -6.87 -13.77 -1.89
C LEU A 28 -6.10 -13.79 -0.56
N CYS A 29 -5.40 -12.72 -0.21
CA CYS A 29 -4.71 -12.59 1.08
C CYS A 29 -5.69 -12.76 2.25
N TYR A 30 -6.83 -12.05 2.23
CA TYR A 30 -7.81 -12.16 3.31
C TYR A 30 -8.50 -13.53 3.33
N PHE A 31 -8.75 -14.13 2.17
CA PHE A 31 -9.24 -15.50 2.08
C PHE A 31 -8.28 -16.50 2.74
N PHE A 32 -6.98 -16.41 2.47
CA PHE A 32 -5.99 -17.29 3.09
C PHE A 32 -5.86 -17.08 4.60
N ILE A 33 -5.96 -15.84 5.09
CA ILE A 33 -5.98 -15.55 6.53
C ILE A 33 -7.22 -16.19 7.18
N LEU A 34 -8.41 -16.03 6.57
CA LEU A 34 -9.64 -16.65 7.07
C LEU A 34 -9.54 -18.18 7.07
N TYR A 35 -9.00 -18.77 6.01
CA TYR A 35 -8.77 -20.21 5.94
C TYR A 35 -7.80 -20.69 7.01
N ALA A 36 -6.71 -19.95 7.26
CA ALA A 36 -5.77 -20.26 8.34
C ALA A 36 -6.45 -20.21 9.71
N CYS A 37 -7.33 -19.23 9.97
CA CYS A 37 -8.12 -19.16 11.20
C CYS A 37 -9.04 -20.37 11.35
N TYR A 38 -9.75 -20.75 10.28
CA TYR A 38 -10.61 -21.94 10.27
C TYR A 38 -9.81 -23.22 10.56
N ALA A 39 -8.71 -23.42 9.84
CA ALA A 39 -7.84 -24.59 10.01
C ALA A 39 -7.25 -24.65 11.41
N TYR A 40 -6.83 -23.51 11.99
CA TYR A 40 -6.35 -23.45 13.37
C TYR A 40 -7.42 -23.90 14.36
N ILE A 41 -8.64 -23.38 14.27
CA ILE A 41 -9.72 -23.76 15.19
C ILE A 41 -10.07 -25.26 15.03
N TYR A 42 -10.27 -25.72 13.80
CA TYR A 42 -10.76 -27.08 13.55
C TYR A 42 -9.69 -28.15 13.79
N VAL A 43 -8.47 -27.93 13.30
CA VAL A 43 -7.39 -28.92 13.39
C VAL A 43 -6.67 -28.82 14.73
N PHE A 44 -6.36 -27.60 15.20
CA PHE A 44 -5.53 -27.44 16.39
C PHE A 44 -6.35 -27.40 17.69
N LEU A 45 -7.49 -26.71 17.75
CA LEU A 45 -8.27 -26.64 18.98
C LEU A 45 -9.25 -27.81 19.15
N PHE A 46 -9.97 -28.21 18.09
CA PHE A 46 -11.00 -29.25 18.20
C PHE A 46 -10.44 -30.68 18.13
N ASN A 47 -9.44 -30.94 17.28
CA ASN A 47 -8.87 -32.30 17.13
C ASN A 47 -7.78 -32.61 18.17
N SER A 48 -7.10 -31.60 18.71
CA SER A 48 -6.01 -31.79 19.67
C SER A 48 -6.52 -31.92 21.10
N SER A 49 -7.03 -33.10 21.46
CA SER A 49 -7.48 -33.45 22.82
C SER A 49 -6.40 -33.35 23.92
N ASN A 50 -5.12 -33.14 23.57
CA ASN A 50 -3.98 -33.35 24.48
C ASN A 50 -3.20 -32.07 24.85
N TYR A 51 -3.61 -30.88 24.39
CA TYR A 51 -2.91 -29.64 24.73
C TYR A 51 -3.35 -29.09 26.09
N LYS A 52 -2.44 -29.16 27.08
CA LYS A 52 -2.67 -28.64 28.44
C LYS A 52 -2.71 -27.11 28.54
N TYR A 53 -2.13 -26.41 27.56
CA TYR A 53 -2.03 -24.94 27.54
C TYR A 53 -2.29 -24.36 26.13
N PRO A 54 -3.53 -24.40 25.61
CA PRO A 54 -3.84 -23.87 24.28
C PRO A 54 -3.79 -22.33 24.22
N GLN A 55 -3.76 -21.63 25.36
CA GLN A 55 -3.90 -20.17 25.43
C GLN A 55 -2.72 -19.45 24.77
N VAL A 56 -1.48 -19.90 25.02
CA VAL A 56 -0.28 -19.22 24.51
C VAL A 56 -0.18 -19.29 22.98
N PRO A 57 -0.30 -20.47 22.34
CA PRO A 57 -0.33 -20.56 20.87
C PRO A 57 -1.51 -19.79 20.26
N THR A 58 -2.68 -19.81 20.91
CA THR A 58 -3.88 -19.10 20.44
C THR A 58 -3.67 -17.59 20.45
N LEU A 59 -3.04 -17.06 21.51
CA LEU A 59 -2.72 -15.65 21.63
C LEU A 59 -1.73 -15.21 20.54
N ILE A 60 -0.66 -15.97 20.34
CA ILE A 60 0.36 -15.69 19.32
C ILE A 60 -0.28 -15.69 17.92
N PHE A 61 -1.09 -16.71 17.60
CA PHE A 61 -1.79 -16.80 16.32
C PHE A 61 -2.74 -15.63 16.09
N SER A 62 -3.48 -15.23 17.13
CA SER A 62 -4.44 -14.11 17.07
C SER A 62 -3.72 -12.79 16.81
N ILE A 63 -2.62 -12.51 17.53
CA ILE A 63 -1.82 -11.30 17.35
C ILE A 63 -1.22 -11.28 15.94
N ALA A 64 -0.64 -12.39 15.49
CA ALA A 64 -0.06 -12.49 14.15
C ALA A 64 -1.09 -12.25 13.04
N SER A 65 -2.29 -12.82 13.18
CA SER A 65 -3.40 -12.64 12.22
C SER A 65 -3.87 -11.18 12.17
N MET A 66 -4.04 -10.55 13.34
CA MET A 66 -4.40 -9.14 13.43
C MET A 66 -3.33 -8.24 12.81
N LEU A 67 -2.05 -8.52 13.07
CA LEU A 67 -0.94 -7.76 12.51
C LEU A 67 -0.84 -7.93 10.99
N ALA A 68 -1.10 -9.14 10.47
CA ALA A 68 -1.13 -9.39 9.03
C ALA A 68 -2.22 -8.57 8.34
N ILE A 69 -3.44 -8.57 8.88
CA ILE A 69 -4.56 -7.77 8.34
C ILE A 69 -4.22 -6.28 8.42
N TYR A 70 -3.76 -5.81 9.58
CA TYR A 70 -3.44 -4.40 9.78
C TYR A 70 -2.32 -3.91 8.86
N SER A 71 -1.23 -4.68 8.73
CA SER A 71 -0.10 -4.32 7.87
C SER A 71 -0.49 -4.29 6.40
N HIS A 72 -1.28 -5.27 5.93
CA HIS A 72 -1.78 -5.29 4.56
C HIS A 72 -2.72 -4.11 4.29
N PHE A 73 -3.70 -3.87 5.16
CA PHE A 73 -4.63 -2.74 5.04
C PHE A 73 -3.90 -1.40 5.02
N LYS A 74 -2.91 -1.22 5.91
CA LYS A 74 -2.06 -0.03 5.94
C LYS A 74 -1.26 0.11 4.65
N CYS A 75 -0.67 -0.96 4.13
CA CYS A 75 0.06 -0.96 2.86
C CYS A 75 -0.83 -0.52 1.68
N MET A 76 -2.08 -0.97 1.63
CA MET A 76 -3.02 -0.63 0.55
C MET A 76 -3.53 0.82 0.60
N LEU A 77 -3.57 1.44 1.78
CA LEU A 77 -4.20 2.75 1.99
C LEU A 77 -3.23 3.90 2.26
N THR A 78 -1.96 3.58 2.48
CA THR A 78 -0.94 4.59 2.75
C THR A 78 -0.39 5.12 1.43
N ASP A 79 -0.17 6.43 1.36
CA ASP A 79 0.52 7.05 0.23
C ASP A 79 1.94 6.46 0.10
N PRO A 80 2.30 5.87 -1.05
CA PRO A 80 3.63 5.32 -1.30
C PRO A 80 4.72 6.41 -1.47
N GLY A 81 4.37 7.69 -1.32
CA GLY A 81 5.26 8.83 -1.51
C GLY A 81 5.08 9.44 -2.90
N ALA A 82 3.84 9.70 -3.30
CA ALA A 82 3.52 10.30 -4.58
C ALA A 82 4.06 11.73 -4.68
N LEU A 83 4.69 12.05 -5.81
CA LEU A 83 5.09 13.41 -6.16
C LEU A 83 3.88 14.19 -6.69
N ALA A 84 3.87 15.50 -6.42
CA ALA A 84 2.88 16.42 -6.98
C ALA A 84 2.97 16.45 -8.51
N LYS A 85 1.81 16.51 -9.18
CA LYS A 85 1.71 16.65 -10.64
C LYS A 85 1.72 18.12 -11.05
N TYR A 86 2.09 18.38 -12.29
CA TYR A 86 2.00 19.69 -12.94
C TYR A 86 2.72 20.80 -12.14
N THR A 87 3.85 20.44 -11.52
CA THR A 87 4.68 21.40 -10.79
C THR A 87 5.46 22.30 -11.76
N ILE A 88 5.69 21.82 -12.98
CA ILE A 88 6.36 22.55 -14.06
C ILE A 88 5.52 22.52 -15.33
N SER A 89 5.73 23.47 -16.24
CA SER A 89 5.05 23.50 -17.53
C SER A 89 5.53 22.35 -18.45
N PRO A 90 4.73 21.95 -19.46
CA PRO A 90 5.13 20.97 -20.46
C PRO A 90 6.45 21.35 -21.15
N ASP A 91 6.56 22.58 -21.62
CA ASP A 91 7.76 23.08 -22.33
C ASP A 91 9.00 23.01 -21.43
N TYR A 92 8.87 23.41 -20.17
CA TYR A 92 9.98 23.34 -19.21
C TYR A 92 10.34 21.89 -18.87
N SER A 93 9.37 20.98 -18.84
CA SER A 93 9.62 19.56 -18.58
C SER A 93 10.43 18.90 -19.70
N GLU A 94 10.17 19.29 -20.95
CA GLU A 94 10.89 18.80 -22.12
C GLU A 94 12.29 19.43 -22.19
N GLN A 95 12.39 20.74 -21.97
CA GLN A 95 13.68 21.43 -21.89
C GLN A 95 14.56 20.86 -20.76
N ALA A 96 13.98 20.57 -19.59
CA ALA A 96 14.69 19.94 -18.49
C ALA A 96 15.23 18.55 -18.88
N ALA A 97 14.43 17.75 -19.60
CA ALA A 97 14.86 16.44 -20.11
C ALA A 97 16.02 16.57 -21.12
N GLN A 98 15.96 17.54 -22.02
CA GLN A 98 17.01 17.84 -22.99
C GLN A 98 18.32 18.29 -22.30
N ASN A 99 18.20 19.06 -21.22
CA ASN A 99 19.34 19.51 -20.39
C ASN A 99 19.88 18.42 -19.44
N GLY A 100 19.43 17.16 -19.57
CA GLY A 100 19.90 16.04 -18.75
C GLY A 100 19.28 15.96 -17.36
N VAL A 101 18.30 16.81 -17.03
CA VAL A 101 17.55 16.72 -15.77
C VAL A 101 16.47 15.65 -15.91
N LYS A 102 16.43 14.71 -14.95
CA LYS A 102 15.40 13.67 -14.94
C LYS A 102 14.03 14.29 -14.66
N SER A 103 13.21 14.47 -15.68
CA SER A 103 11.82 14.90 -15.57
C SER A 103 10.85 13.78 -15.97
N CYS A 104 9.56 13.94 -15.66
CA CYS A 104 8.50 13.09 -16.17
C CYS A 104 7.60 13.88 -17.11
N LEU A 105 7.54 13.49 -18.39
CA LEU A 105 6.71 14.13 -19.41
C LEU A 105 5.21 13.83 -19.27
N THR A 106 4.85 12.79 -18.51
CA THR A 106 3.45 12.43 -18.25
C THR A 106 2.88 13.16 -17.02
N CYS A 107 3.70 13.36 -15.99
CA CYS A 107 3.30 14.03 -14.76
C CYS A 107 3.69 15.51 -14.71
N TYR A 108 4.50 15.98 -15.67
CA TYR A 108 5.08 17.33 -15.72
C TYR A 108 5.65 17.76 -14.36
N CYS A 109 6.61 16.95 -13.88
CA CYS A 109 7.31 17.16 -12.62
C CYS A 109 8.79 16.76 -12.74
N ILE A 110 9.66 17.36 -11.91
CA ILE A 110 11.06 16.96 -11.78
C ILE A 110 11.14 15.68 -10.93
N LYS A 111 11.91 14.68 -11.37
CA LYS A 111 12.10 13.42 -10.64
C LYS A 111 13.12 13.62 -9.52
N ILE A 112 12.72 13.20 -8.32
CA ILE A 112 13.61 13.03 -7.16
C ILE A 112 14.48 11.78 -7.41
N PRO A 113 15.70 11.67 -6.84
CA PRO A 113 16.50 10.43 -6.94
C PRO A 113 15.68 9.19 -6.58
N LYS A 114 15.80 8.13 -7.37
CA LYS A 114 15.06 6.84 -7.29
C LYS A 114 13.56 6.87 -7.63
N SER A 115 12.96 8.05 -7.82
CA SER A 115 11.55 8.14 -8.20
C SER A 115 11.29 7.60 -9.61
N HIS A 116 10.16 6.91 -9.77
CA HIS A 116 9.73 6.30 -11.02
C HIS A 116 8.27 6.64 -11.31
N HIS A 117 7.90 6.68 -12.60
CA HIS A 117 6.51 6.86 -13.00
C HIS A 117 5.80 5.51 -12.93
N CYS A 118 4.85 5.36 -12.00
CA CYS A 118 4.00 4.18 -11.93
C CYS A 118 2.81 4.36 -12.86
N ARG A 119 2.68 3.48 -13.86
CA ARG A 119 1.56 3.50 -14.82
C ARG A 119 0.22 3.16 -14.18
N VAL A 120 0.22 2.26 -13.19
CA VAL A 120 -1.00 1.84 -12.46
C VAL A 120 -1.52 2.99 -11.62
N CYS A 121 -0.66 3.60 -10.80
CA CYS A 121 -1.02 4.78 -9.98
C CYS A 121 -1.18 6.07 -10.80
N LYS A 122 -0.69 6.09 -12.04
CA LYS A 122 -0.59 7.26 -12.93
C LYS A 122 0.10 8.45 -12.26
N ARG A 123 1.07 8.20 -11.38
CA ARG A 123 1.85 9.23 -10.66
C ARG A 123 3.32 8.84 -10.59
N CYS A 124 4.20 9.83 -10.45
CA CYS A 124 5.56 9.58 -10.01
C CYS A 124 5.56 9.25 -8.52
N ILE A 125 6.15 8.11 -8.16
CA ILE A 125 6.30 7.65 -6.78
C ILE A 125 7.78 7.69 -6.45
N ARG A 126 8.11 7.99 -5.18
CA ARG A 126 9.48 8.07 -4.69
C ARG A 126 10.26 6.76 -4.83
#